data_AF-A0A7K0FJF5-F1
#
_entry.id   AF-A0A7K0FJF5-F1
#
_cell.length_a   1.000
_cell.length_b   1.000
_cell.length_c   1.000
_cell.angle_alpha   90.00
_cell.angle_beta   90.00
_cell.angle_gamma   90.00
#
_symmetry.space_group_name_H-M   'P 1'
#
loop_
_entity.id
_entity.type
_entity.pdbx_description
1 polymer ?
#
loop_
_entity_poly.entity_id
_entity_poly.type
_entity_poly.pdbx_seq_one_letter_code
_entity_poly.pdbx_strand_id
1 'polypeptide(L)'
;MVTRNLILITLLILFVLPSKGQTPQSIISNTKQLEKQIESPIYRLFPTENYWTFIKLDTRNGKMWQVHFTISAEGYEGELVLNSDSLVMMTEEVNGRFTLYPTKNTYNFLLLDQMNGKTYQVQWNSDKEKRFVSRI
;
A
#
# COMPACT_ATOMS: atom_id res chain seq x y z
N MET A 1 -62.10 19.26 49.10
CA MET A 1 -60.75 19.16 49.69
C MET A 1 -60.52 17.69 49.98
N VAL A 2 -59.80 16.91 49.17
CA VAL A 2 -58.44 16.44 49.51
C VAL A 2 -57.71 15.87 48.26
N THR A 3 -58.32 15.86 47.06
CA THR A 3 -57.72 15.23 45.86
C THR A 3 -56.91 16.17 44.96
N ARG A 4 -56.96 17.50 45.18
CA ARG A 4 -56.27 18.47 44.31
C ARG A 4 -54.80 18.73 44.66
N ASN A 5 -54.35 18.29 45.84
CA ASN A 5 -52.96 18.47 46.30
C ASN A 5 -52.09 17.22 46.15
N LEU A 6 -52.65 16.06 45.79
CA LEU A 6 -51.85 14.86 45.49
C LEU A 6 -51.34 14.81 44.04
N ILE A 7 -51.97 15.55 43.13
CA ILE A 7 -51.55 15.62 41.71
C ILE A 7 -50.34 16.55 41.53
N LEU A 8 -50.10 17.46 42.49
CA LEU A 8 -49.01 18.43 42.39
C LEU A 8 -47.65 17.89 42.86
N ILE A 9 -47.61 16.74 43.55
CA ILE A 9 -46.37 16.14 44.06
C ILE A 9 -45.83 15.04 43.11
N THR A 10 -46.67 14.46 42.26
CA THR A 10 -46.24 13.49 41.23
C THR A 10 -45.70 14.12 39.94
N LEU A 11 -45.76 15.45 39.79
CA LEU A 11 -45.28 16.16 38.60
C LEU A 11 -43.81 16.64 38.70
N LEU A 12 -43.06 16.23 39.73
CA LEU A 12 -41.69 16.72 39.98
C LEU A 12 -40.59 15.64 39.89
N ILE A 13 -40.83 14.49 39.25
CA ILE A 13 -39.82 13.40 39.15
C ILE A 13 -39.50 12.99 37.70
N LEU A 14 -40.04 13.66 36.66
CA LEU A 14 -39.80 13.26 35.26
C LEU A 14 -38.68 14.00 34.52
N PHE A 15 -37.86 14.80 35.20
CA PHE A 15 -36.72 15.49 34.57
C PHE A 15 -35.38 15.06 35.14
N VAL A 16 -34.99 13.81 34.88
CA VAL A 16 -33.57 13.47 34.75
C VAL A 16 -33.40 12.58 33.51
N LEU A 17 -33.48 13.20 32.34
CA LEU A 17 -32.86 12.62 31.15
C LEU A 17 -31.34 12.85 31.29
N PRO A 18 -30.48 11.83 31.23
CA PRO A 18 -29.09 12.09 30.92
C PRO A 18 -29.05 12.67 29.50
N SER A 19 -28.89 13.98 29.40
CA SER A 19 -28.53 14.66 28.16
C SER A 19 -27.21 14.07 27.68
N LYS A 20 -27.28 13.14 26.73
CA LYS A 20 -26.13 12.80 25.90
C LYS A 20 -25.94 13.99 24.97
N GLY A 21 -25.16 14.98 25.42
CA GLY A 21 -24.73 16.06 24.55
C GLY A 21 -24.02 15.45 23.34
N GLN A 22 -24.65 15.53 22.16
CA GLN A 22 -23.91 15.40 20.92
C GLN A 22 -23.12 16.69 20.77
N THR A 23 -21.83 16.62 21.08
CA THR A 23 -20.87 17.61 20.62
C THR A 23 -20.82 17.56 19.09
N PRO A 24 -20.90 18.71 18.39
CA PRO A 24 -20.63 18.77 16.97
C PRO A 24 -19.17 18.39 16.72
N GLN A 25 -18.99 17.38 15.88
CA GLN A 25 -17.82 17.10 15.05
C GLN A 25 -16.45 17.59 15.53
N SER A 26 -15.61 16.64 15.90
CA SER A 26 -14.23 16.65 15.39
C SER A 26 -14.18 15.84 14.08
N ILE A 27 -14.69 16.41 12.98
CA ILE A 27 -14.28 16.01 11.61
C ILE A 27 -12.74 15.95 11.53
N ILE A 28 -12.06 16.76 12.34
CA ILE A 28 -10.61 16.89 12.47
C ILE A 28 -9.93 15.58 12.94
N SER A 29 -10.66 14.65 13.58
CA SER A 29 -10.09 13.36 14.02
C SER A 29 -9.96 12.37 12.86
N ASN A 30 -10.90 12.38 11.93
CA ASN A 30 -10.89 11.52 10.75
C ASN A 30 -9.87 12.00 9.72
N THR A 31 -9.59 13.31 9.64
CA THR A 31 -8.54 13.83 8.75
C THR A 31 -7.15 13.44 9.22
N LYS A 32 -6.89 13.44 10.54
CA LYS A 32 -5.60 13.02 11.09
C LYS A 32 -5.37 11.50 11.10
N GLN A 33 -6.44 10.68 11.04
CA GLN A 33 -6.31 9.23 10.81
C GLN A 33 -6.15 8.87 9.33
N LEU A 34 -6.53 9.76 8.40
CA LEU A 34 -6.26 9.60 6.97
C LEU A 34 -4.82 9.96 6.59
N GLU A 35 -4.15 10.80 7.39
CA GLU A 35 -2.77 11.27 7.14
C GLU A 35 -1.66 10.40 7.78
N LYS A 36 -2.00 9.28 8.43
CA LYS A 36 -1.00 8.36 9.02
C LYS A 36 -1.08 6.94 8.47
N GLN A 37 -1.50 6.76 7.22
CA GLN A 37 -0.86 5.72 6.43
C GLN A 37 0.55 6.24 6.14
N ILE A 38 1.58 5.52 6.59
CA ILE A 38 2.93 5.74 6.08
C ILE A 38 2.80 5.66 4.56
N GLU A 39 2.92 6.80 3.88
CA GLU A 39 2.75 6.88 2.45
C GLU A 39 3.73 5.88 1.85
N SER A 40 3.21 4.78 1.31
CA SER A 40 4.07 3.68 0.86
C SER A 40 5.03 4.25 -0.19
N PRO A 41 6.32 3.90 -0.13
CA PRO A 41 7.29 4.51 -1.04
C PRO A 41 6.94 4.17 -2.49
N ILE A 42 7.04 5.18 -3.37
CA ILE A 42 6.81 5.03 -4.81
C ILE A 42 7.78 4.00 -5.40
N TYR A 43 9.04 4.02 -4.97
CA TYR A 43 10.06 3.07 -5.43
C TYR A 43 10.58 2.23 -4.27
N ARG A 44 10.73 0.92 -4.52
CA ARG A 44 11.35 -0.02 -3.58
C ARG A 44 12.40 -0.89 -4.27
N LEU A 45 13.51 -1.13 -3.58
CA LEU A 45 14.55 -2.07 -4.00
C LEU A 45 14.31 -3.44 -3.35
N PHE A 46 14.41 -4.49 -4.14
CA PHE A 46 14.31 -5.88 -3.72
C PHE A 46 15.62 -6.60 -4.05
N PRO A 47 16.30 -7.21 -3.07
CA PRO A 47 17.55 -7.92 -3.34
C PRO A 47 17.28 -9.16 -4.18
N THR A 48 18.19 -9.47 -5.10
CA THR A 48 18.28 -10.79 -5.75
C THR A 48 19.27 -11.66 -4.99
N GLU A 49 19.40 -12.96 -5.32
CA GLU A 49 20.49 -13.77 -4.77
C GLU A 49 21.85 -13.41 -5.39
N ASN A 50 21.87 -12.66 -6.51
CA ASN A 50 23.10 -12.04 -7.00
C ASN A 50 23.38 -10.77 -6.19
N TYR A 51 24.51 -10.78 -5.47
CA TYR A 51 24.94 -9.68 -4.61
C TYR A 51 25.06 -8.32 -5.32
N TRP A 52 25.27 -8.31 -6.64
CA TRP A 52 25.51 -7.10 -7.44
C TRP A 52 24.25 -6.58 -8.15
N THR A 53 23.09 -7.19 -7.90
CA THR A 53 21.86 -6.84 -8.60
C THR A 53 20.66 -6.77 -7.67
N PHE A 54 19.92 -5.66 -7.74
CA PHE A 54 18.61 -5.48 -7.13
C PHE A 54 17.53 -5.31 -8.21
N ILE A 55 16.27 -5.51 -7.84
CA ILE A 55 15.11 -5.08 -8.62
C ILE A 55 14.54 -3.81 -8.01
N LYS A 56 14.54 -2.71 -8.76
CA LYS A 56 13.81 -1.48 -8.43
C LYS A 56 12.40 -1.56 -9.00
N LEU A 57 11.39 -1.50 -8.15
CA LEU A 57 9.98 -1.54 -8.49
C LEU A 57 9.32 -0.17 -8.29
N ASP A 58 8.62 0.35 -9.30
CA ASP A 58 7.58 1.36 -9.10
C ASP A 58 6.33 0.68 -8.53
N THR A 59 6.09 0.92 -7.25
CA THR A 59 5.08 0.22 -6.46
C THR A 59 3.67 0.61 -6.85
N ARG A 60 3.49 1.68 -7.64
CA ARG A 60 2.17 2.14 -8.08
C ARG A 60 1.64 1.35 -9.27
N ASN A 61 2.54 0.99 -10.18
CA ASN A 61 2.17 0.52 -11.51
C ASN A 61 2.87 -0.75 -12.00
N GLY A 62 3.87 -1.26 -11.28
CA GLY A 62 4.55 -2.51 -11.63
C GLY A 62 5.64 -2.35 -12.71
N LYS A 63 5.99 -1.13 -13.10
CA LYS A 63 7.21 -0.88 -13.88
C LYS A 63 8.43 -1.17 -13.02
N MET A 64 9.46 -1.76 -13.62
CA MET A 64 10.64 -2.16 -12.85
C MET A 64 11.92 -2.23 -13.68
N TRP A 65 13.04 -2.12 -12.96
CA TRP A 65 14.39 -2.11 -13.49
C TRP A 65 15.27 -3.02 -12.65
N GLN A 66 16.28 -3.60 -13.28
CA GLN A 66 17.42 -4.16 -12.57
C GLN A 66 18.35 -3.00 -12.24
N VAL A 67 18.88 -2.97 -11.02
CA VAL A 67 19.89 -2.02 -10.57
C VAL A 67 21.18 -2.78 -10.34
N HIS A 68 22.19 -2.48 -11.15
CA HIS A 68 23.51 -3.10 -11.10
C HIS A 68 24.51 -2.13 -10.49
N PHE A 69 25.34 -2.64 -9.59
CA PHE A 69 26.44 -1.89 -8.98
C PHE A 69 27.67 -2.78 -8.87
N THR A 70 28.85 -2.18 -8.73
CA THR A 70 30.12 -2.89 -8.80
C THR A 70 31.20 -2.15 -8.01
N ILE A 71 32.23 -2.88 -7.60
CA ILE A 71 33.49 -2.31 -7.07
C ILE A 71 34.63 -2.37 -8.10
N SER A 72 34.41 -3.06 -9.23
CA SER A 72 35.36 -3.17 -10.33
C SER A 72 35.27 -1.95 -11.23
N ALA A 73 36.42 -1.37 -11.60
CA ALA A 73 36.50 -0.24 -12.52
C ALA A 73 35.95 -0.55 -13.93
N GLU A 74 35.99 -1.82 -14.34
CA GLU A 74 35.51 -2.30 -15.65
C GLU A 74 34.09 -2.90 -15.57
N GLY A 75 33.47 -2.89 -14.39
CA GLY A 75 32.15 -3.49 -14.18
C GLY A 75 31.02 -2.57 -14.69
N TYR A 76 29.90 -3.18 -15.08
CA TYR A 76 28.69 -2.41 -15.41
C TYR A 76 28.03 -1.87 -14.14
N GLU A 77 27.76 -0.57 -14.11
CA GLU A 77 26.93 0.11 -13.12
C GLU A 77 25.78 0.82 -13.85
N GLY A 78 24.56 0.68 -13.33
CA GLY A 78 23.40 1.36 -13.88
C GLY A 78 22.14 0.51 -13.87
N GLU A 79 21.13 0.99 -14.61
CA GLU A 79 19.81 0.39 -14.63
C GLU A 79 19.49 -0.26 -15.97
N LEU A 80 18.87 -1.44 -15.91
CA LEU A 80 18.37 -2.14 -17.09
C LEU A 80 16.86 -2.31 -16.96
N VAL A 81 16.11 -1.92 -17.98
CA VAL A 81 14.66 -2.12 -17.99
C VAL A 81 14.32 -3.60 -17.89
N LEU A 82 13.48 -3.94 -16.91
CA LEU A 82 12.91 -5.28 -16.73
C LEU A 82 11.45 -5.32 -17.19
N ASN A 83 10.67 -4.30 -16.84
CA ASN A 83 9.33 -4.09 -17.38
C ASN A 83 9.06 -2.60 -17.54
N SER A 84 8.82 -2.15 -18.78
CA SER A 84 8.42 -0.78 -19.08
C SER A 84 6.92 -0.57 -19.00
N ASP A 85 6.14 -1.64 -19.05
CA ASP A 85 4.70 -1.57 -19.25
C ASP A 85 3.98 -1.48 -17.90
N SER A 86 3.04 -0.55 -17.81
CA SER A 86 2.19 -0.45 -16.63
C SER A 86 1.25 -1.64 -16.57
N LEU A 87 1.14 -2.27 -15.40
CA LEU A 87 0.20 -3.37 -15.17
C LEU A 87 -1.23 -2.88 -14.89
N VAL A 88 -1.41 -1.56 -14.78
CA VAL A 88 -2.64 -0.88 -14.35
C VAL A 88 -2.82 0.43 -15.13
N MET A 89 -4.03 0.97 -15.14
CA MET A 89 -4.25 2.30 -15.71
C MET A 89 -3.72 3.39 -14.77
N MET A 90 -3.38 4.56 -15.31
CA MET A 90 -2.88 5.70 -14.53
C MET A 90 -3.83 6.12 -13.40
N THR A 91 -5.14 5.98 -13.61
CA THR A 91 -6.18 6.28 -12.61
C THR A 91 -6.25 5.28 -11.46
N GLU A 92 -5.59 4.13 -11.60
CA GLU A 92 -5.58 3.06 -10.59
C GLU A 92 -4.23 2.94 -9.88
N GLU A 93 -3.28 3.84 -10.18
CA GLU A 93 -1.99 3.90 -9.51
C GLU A 93 -2.17 4.25 -8.04
N VAL A 94 -1.65 3.39 -7.16
CA VAL A 94 -1.69 3.59 -5.71
C VAL A 94 -0.33 3.25 -5.13
N ASN A 95 0.25 4.17 -4.37
CA ASN A 95 1.51 3.97 -3.67
C ASN A 95 1.49 2.66 -2.87
N GLY A 96 2.47 1.78 -3.12
CA GLY A 96 2.57 0.50 -2.46
C GLY A 96 1.68 -0.61 -3.01
N ARG A 97 0.89 -0.40 -4.08
CA ARG A 97 0.02 -1.43 -4.68
C ARG A 97 0.75 -2.72 -5.01
N PHE A 98 1.94 -2.61 -5.58
CA PHE A 98 2.76 -3.75 -5.99
C PHE A 98 3.90 -4.04 -5.01
N THR A 99 4.17 -5.32 -4.80
CA THR A 99 5.33 -5.81 -4.04
C THR A 99 5.87 -7.11 -4.63
N LEU A 100 7.20 -7.30 -4.54
CA LEU A 100 7.87 -8.52 -5.00
C LEU A 100 8.14 -9.47 -3.83
N TYR A 101 8.03 -10.77 -4.10
CA TYR A 101 8.42 -11.86 -3.22
C TYR A 101 9.51 -12.70 -3.90
N PRO A 102 10.66 -12.91 -3.24
CA PRO A 102 11.73 -13.72 -3.80
C PRO A 102 11.32 -15.19 -3.87
N THR A 103 11.85 -15.93 -4.84
CA THR A 103 11.76 -17.38 -4.91
C THR A 103 13.14 -18.01 -4.68
N LYS A 104 13.19 -19.35 -4.53
CA LYS A 104 14.46 -20.09 -4.50
C LYS A 104 15.19 -20.12 -5.85
N ASN A 105 14.53 -19.73 -6.94
CA ASN A 105 15.19 -19.55 -8.22
C ASN A 105 15.65 -18.09 -8.29
N THR A 106 16.98 -17.87 -8.30
CA THR A 106 17.59 -16.54 -8.31
C THR A 106 16.99 -15.59 -9.34
N TYR A 107 16.59 -16.12 -10.52
CA TYR A 107 16.07 -15.33 -11.64
C TYR A 107 14.58 -14.99 -11.52
N ASN A 108 13.86 -15.53 -10.52
CA ASN A 108 12.40 -15.42 -10.46
C ASN A 108 11.89 -14.80 -9.16
N PHE A 109 10.92 -13.90 -9.32
CA PHE A 109 10.11 -13.34 -8.25
C PHE A 109 8.62 -13.57 -8.54
N LEU A 110 7.81 -13.51 -7.49
CA LEU A 110 6.36 -13.33 -7.59
C LEU A 110 6.03 -11.87 -7.30
N LEU A 111 5.35 -11.20 -8.22
CA LEU A 111 4.81 -9.87 -8.01
C LEU A 111 3.34 -10.00 -7.60
N LEU A 112 2.98 -9.40 -6.47
CA LEU A 112 1.60 -9.34 -5.98
C LEU A 112 1.02 -7.94 -6.18
N ASP A 113 -0.12 -7.86 -6.85
CA ASP A 113 -1.02 -6.71 -6.79
C ASP A 113 -1.82 -6.81 -5.47
N GLN A 114 -1.42 -6.03 -4.47
CA GLN A 114 -2.00 -6.04 -3.14
C GLN A 114 -3.43 -5.48 -3.09
N MET A 115 -3.91 -4.86 -4.18
CA MET A 115 -5.26 -4.29 -4.25
C MET A 115 -6.30 -5.31 -4.74
N ASN A 116 -5.94 -6.20 -5.66
CA ASN A 116 -6.89 -7.16 -6.26
C ASN A 116 -6.43 -8.63 -6.22
N GLY A 117 -5.24 -8.91 -5.69
CA GLY A 117 -4.70 -10.26 -5.53
C GLY A 117 -4.10 -10.88 -6.81
N LYS A 118 -4.05 -10.17 -7.94
CA LYS A 118 -3.39 -10.68 -9.14
C LYS A 118 -1.91 -10.92 -8.87
N THR A 119 -1.43 -12.06 -9.34
CA THR A 119 -0.03 -12.46 -9.18
C THR A 119 0.62 -12.59 -10.56
N TYR A 120 1.90 -12.20 -10.64
CA TYR A 120 2.68 -12.26 -11.85
C TYR A 120 4.02 -12.96 -11.58
N GLN A 121 4.47 -13.76 -12.53
CA GLN A 121 5.85 -14.20 -12.59
C GLN A 121 6.71 -13.07 -13.11
N VAL A 122 7.79 -12.77 -12.41
CA VAL A 122 8.82 -11.83 -12.86
C VAL A 122 10.11 -12.60 -13.07
N GLN A 123 10.63 -12.59 -14.29
CA GLN A 123 11.93 -13.15 -14.63
C GLN A 123 12.92 -12.05 -15.01
N TRP A 124 13.99 -11.92 -14.24
CA TRP A 124 15.09 -11.00 -14.56
C TRP A 124 16.27 -11.77 -15.14
N ASN A 125 17.04 -11.09 -16.00
CA ASN A 125 18.26 -11.63 -16.59
C ASN A 125 19.10 -10.50 -17.18
N SER A 126 20.42 -10.65 -17.26
CA SER A 126 21.27 -9.71 -17.98
C SER A 126 20.97 -9.69 -19.49
N ASP A 127 20.56 -10.82 -20.06
CA ASP A 127 20.04 -10.93 -21.43
C ASP A 127 18.63 -10.35 -21.52
N LYS A 128 18.39 -9.42 -22.44
CA LYS A 128 17.10 -8.75 -22.61
C LYS A 128 15.99 -9.73 -23.01
N GLU A 129 16.28 -10.70 -23.86
CA GLU A 129 15.28 -11.61 -24.44
C GLU A 129 14.79 -12.66 -23.42
N LYS A 130 15.47 -12.77 -22.28
CA LYS A 130 15.09 -13.66 -21.16
C LYS A 130 14.31 -12.94 -20.07
N ARG A 131 14.07 -11.64 -20.22
CA ARG A 131 13.32 -10.83 -19.24
C ARG A 131 11.83 -10.89 -19.56
N PHE A 132 11.01 -11.12 -18.55
CA PHE A 132 9.57 -10.96 -18.72
C PHE A 132 8.85 -10.71 -17.40
N VAL A 133 7.64 -10.16 -17.52
CA VAL A 133 6.62 -10.16 -16.49
C VAL A 133 5.36 -10.76 -17.11
N SER A 134 4.86 -11.85 -16.55
CA SER A 134 3.70 -12.57 -17.08
C SER A 134 2.72 -12.90 -15.98
N ARG A 135 1.42 -12.78 -16.27
CA ARG A 135 0.37 -13.11 -15.31
C ARG A 135 0.29 -14.63 -15.10
N ILE A 136 0.15 -15.05 -13.83
CA ILE A 136 -0.13 -16.43 -13.44
C ILE A 136 -1.62 -16.59 -13.13
#